data_AF-A0A949US34-F1
#
_entry.id   AF-A0A949US34-F1
#
_cell.length_a   1.000
_cell.length_b   1.000
_cell.length_c   1.000
_cell.angle_alpha   90.00
_cell.angle_beta   90.00
_cell.angle_gamma   90.00
#
_symmetry.space_group_name_H-M   'P 1'
#
loop_
_entity.id
_entity.type
_entity.pdbx_description
1 polymer ?
#
loop_
_entity_poly.entity_id
_entity_poly.type
_entity_poly.pdbx_seq_one_letter_code
_entity_poly.pdbx_strand_id
1 'polypeptide(L)'
;MQIQPPYLLFLGDASDPLTVKTSRGVAEWRPEKCIGEHKLPDCALSLGLPAMSIQEAAEKGAKTFIIGLANRGGSISENWLPSILEALSSGLDIASGLHQKLADVPAIREAADKHGRQLFDVRHCTQRFDVGTGKKRSGKRLLA
;
A
#
# COMPACT_ATOMS: atom_id res chain seq x y z
N MET A 1 -4.15 11.67 7.85
CA MET A 1 -3.18 10.64 7.39
C MET A 1 -2.58 11.12 6.08
N GLN A 2 -1.25 11.19 5.99
CA GLN A 2 -0.55 11.61 4.77
C GLN A 2 0.49 10.54 4.43
N ILE A 3 0.29 9.85 3.31
CA ILE A 3 1.21 8.81 2.80
C ILE A 3 2.29 9.51 1.98
N GLN A 4 3.57 9.26 2.30
CA GLN A 4 4.68 10.04 1.76
C GLN A 4 5.24 9.39 0.47
N PRO A 5 5.30 10.11 -0.66
CA PRO A 5 6.03 9.65 -1.85
C PRO A 5 7.54 9.87 -1.69
N PRO A 6 8.39 9.21 -2.50
CA PRO A 6 8.07 8.26 -3.57
C PRO A 6 7.61 6.89 -3.08
N TYR A 7 6.80 6.21 -3.89
CA TYR A 7 6.19 4.91 -3.58
C TYR A 7 6.89 3.77 -4.32
N LEU A 8 7.16 2.69 -3.60
CA LEU A 8 7.42 1.38 -4.18
C LEU A 8 6.10 0.59 -4.21
N LEU A 9 5.66 0.20 -5.40
CA LEU A 9 4.39 -0.51 -5.57
C LEU A 9 4.60 -2.02 -5.50
N PHE A 10 3.96 -2.68 -4.53
CA PHE A 10 4.04 -4.13 -4.38
C PHE A 10 2.96 -4.83 -5.20
N LEU A 11 3.38 -5.83 -5.98
CA LEU A 11 2.51 -6.69 -6.78
C LEU A 11 2.39 -8.10 -6.21
N GLY A 12 3.17 -8.44 -5.18
CA GLY A 12 3.16 -9.76 -4.54
C GLY A 12 3.31 -10.90 -5.53
N ASP A 13 2.49 -11.93 -5.37
CA ASP A 13 2.36 -13.14 -6.18
C ASP A 13 1.12 -13.07 -7.10
N ALA A 14 0.70 -11.86 -7.49
CA ALA A 14 -0.53 -11.67 -8.25
C ALA A 14 -0.50 -12.38 -9.62
N SER A 15 -1.55 -13.14 -9.90
CA SER A 15 -1.75 -13.86 -11.17
C SER A 15 -2.84 -13.24 -12.06
N ASP A 16 -3.73 -12.41 -11.50
CA ASP A 16 -4.81 -11.73 -12.22
C ASP A 16 -4.62 -10.21 -12.17
N PRO A 17 -4.61 -9.49 -13.31
CA PRO A 17 -4.54 -8.03 -13.38
C PRO A 17 -5.55 -7.28 -12.49
N LEU A 18 -6.70 -7.87 -12.17
CA LEU A 18 -7.69 -7.27 -11.28
C LEU A 18 -7.23 -7.22 -9.81
N THR A 19 -6.35 -8.12 -9.40
CA THR A 19 -5.85 -8.17 -8.02
C THR A 19 -4.92 -7.00 -7.72
N VAL A 20 -4.13 -6.54 -8.70
CA VAL A 20 -3.20 -5.40 -8.58
C VAL A 20 -3.85 -4.05 -8.91
N LYS A 21 -5.18 -3.97 -8.95
CA LYS A 21 -5.91 -2.75 -9.35
C LYS A 21 -5.52 -1.51 -8.54
N THR A 22 -5.12 -1.69 -7.28
CA THR A 22 -4.69 -0.58 -6.43
C THR A 22 -3.34 -0.06 -6.89
N SER A 23 -2.31 -0.93 -6.99
CA SER A 23 -1.00 -0.53 -7.52
C SER A 23 -1.11 0.03 -8.95
N ARG A 24 -1.89 -0.62 -9.83
CA ARG A 24 -2.15 -0.13 -11.18
C ARG A 24 -2.80 1.25 -11.17
N GLY A 25 -3.80 1.48 -10.33
CA GLY A 25 -4.43 2.78 -10.20
C GLY A 25 -3.46 3.87 -9.71
N VAL A 26 -2.58 3.56 -8.77
CA VAL A 26 -1.56 4.50 -8.31
C VAL A 26 -0.55 4.82 -9.42
N ALA A 27 -0.07 3.80 -10.14
CA ALA A 27 0.85 3.98 -11.28
C ALA A 27 0.22 4.80 -12.42
N GLU A 28 -1.05 4.55 -12.74
CA GLU A 28 -1.75 5.25 -13.83
C GLU A 28 -2.02 6.71 -13.47
N TRP A 29 -2.55 6.97 -12.28
CA TRP A 29 -3.03 8.30 -11.92
C TRP A 29 -1.99 9.18 -11.23
N ARG A 30 -0.92 8.59 -10.68
CA ARG A 30 0.18 9.29 -9.99
C ARG A 30 1.55 8.68 -10.34
N PRO A 31 1.88 8.52 -11.64
CA PRO A 31 3.15 7.91 -12.05
C PRO A 31 4.36 8.67 -11.48
N GLU A 32 4.27 9.99 -11.36
CA GLU A 32 5.34 10.86 -10.84
C GLU A 32 5.68 10.60 -9.37
N LYS A 33 4.81 9.91 -8.64
CA LYS A 33 5.02 9.51 -7.25
C LYS A 33 5.54 8.09 -7.11
N CYS A 34 5.61 7.33 -8.18
CA CYS A 34 6.02 5.92 -8.16
C CYS A 34 7.48 5.82 -8.58
N ILE A 35 8.31 5.20 -7.74
CA ILE A 35 9.73 5.01 -8.07
C ILE A 35 9.98 3.69 -8.82
N GLY A 36 9.11 2.69 -8.58
CA GLY A 36 9.26 1.36 -9.15
C GLY A 36 8.18 0.40 -8.70
N GLU A 37 8.32 -0.85 -9.14
CA GLU A 37 7.51 -1.99 -8.74
C GLU A 37 8.36 -3.09 -8.10
N HIS A 38 7.78 -3.77 -7.12
CA HIS A 38 8.37 -4.94 -6.49
C HIS A 38 7.39 -6.11 -6.58
N LYS A 39 7.88 -7.30 -6.96
CA LYS A 39 7.07 -8.48 -7.21
C LYS A 39 7.76 -9.74 -6.69
N LEU A 40 6.97 -10.72 -6.27
CA LEU A 40 7.46 -12.05 -5.93
C LEU A 40 7.74 -12.86 -7.21
N PRO A 41 8.59 -13.91 -7.14
CA PRO A 41 9.04 -14.66 -8.32
C PRO A 41 7.91 -15.16 -9.24
N ASP A 42 6.77 -15.54 -8.67
CA ASP A 42 5.63 -16.13 -9.41
C ASP A 42 4.69 -15.08 -10.03
N CYS A 43 4.95 -13.79 -9.84
CA CYS A 43 4.12 -12.73 -10.39
C CYS A 43 4.52 -12.38 -11.84
N ALA A 44 3.66 -12.78 -12.78
CA ALA A 44 3.82 -12.48 -14.20
C ALA A 44 3.39 -11.04 -14.58
N LEU A 45 2.77 -10.31 -13.65
CA LEU A 45 2.24 -8.97 -13.92
C LEU A 45 3.33 -7.90 -13.82
N SER A 46 3.12 -6.81 -14.54
CA SER A 46 3.92 -5.60 -14.47
C SER A 46 3.03 -4.38 -14.70
N LEU A 47 3.40 -3.26 -14.10
CA LEU A 47 2.79 -1.94 -14.31
C LEU A 47 3.60 -1.09 -15.28
N GLY A 48 4.67 -1.65 -15.88
CA GLY A 48 5.58 -0.91 -16.75
C GLY A 48 6.52 0.05 -16.00
N LEU A 49 6.59 -0.06 -14.67
CA LEU A 49 7.55 0.67 -13.84
C LEU A 49 8.87 -0.08 -13.75
N PRO A 50 9.98 0.58 -13.40
CA PRO A 50 11.23 -0.12 -13.14
C PRO A 50 11.06 -1.17 -12.04
N ALA A 51 11.46 -2.40 -12.31
CA ALA A 51 11.53 -3.45 -11.30
C ALA A 51 12.70 -3.16 -10.35
N MET A 52 12.43 -3.14 -9.04
CA MET A 52 13.43 -2.84 -8.02
C MET A 52 13.33 -3.80 -6.83
N SER A 53 14.46 -4.03 -6.17
CA SER A 53 14.43 -4.61 -4.83
C SER A 53 13.95 -3.56 -3.82
N ILE A 54 13.51 -4.02 -2.65
CA ILE A 54 13.06 -3.11 -1.58
C ILE A 54 14.23 -2.25 -1.10
N GLN A 55 15.41 -2.86 -0.93
CA GLN A 55 16.62 -2.14 -0.55
C GLN A 55 17.02 -1.09 -1.61
N GLU A 56 17.02 -1.45 -2.89
CA GLU A 56 17.35 -0.52 -3.98
C GLU A 56 16.37 0.66 -4.00
N ALA A 57 15.08 0.40 -3.83
CA ALA A 57 14.08 1.45 -3.77
C ALA A 57 14.31 2.38 -2.55
N ALA A 58 14.66 1.82 -1.40
CA ALA A 58 15.00 2.58 -0.19
C ALA A 58 16.20 3.51 -0.43
N GLU A 59 17.27 3.00 -1.03
CA GLU A 59 18.48 3.75 -1.38
C GLU A 59 18.19 4.87 -2.39
N LYS A 60 17.27 4.62 -3.34
CA LYS A 60 16.77 5.62 -4.29
C LYS A 60 15.75 6.60 -3.68
N GLY A 61 15.45 6.47 -2.39
CA GLY A 61 14.66 7.44 -1.62
C GLY A 61 13.18 7.11 -1.49
N ALA A 62 12.74 5.89 -1.79
CA ALA A 62 11.37 5.45 -1.51
C ALA A 62 11.00 5.69 -0.05
N LYS A 63 9.79 6.21 0.18
CA LYS A 63 9.27 6.55 1.52
C LYS A 63 8.17 5.60 1.97
N THR A 64 7.36 5.10 1.04
CA THR A 64 6.28 4.18 1.38
C THR A 64 6.26 2.98 0.43
N PHE A 65 6.13 1.80 1.02
CA PHE A 65 5.83 0.54 0.35
C PHE A 65 4.31 0.33 0.34
N ILE A 66 3.71 0.30 -0.85
CA ILE A 66 2.25 0.17 -1.00
C ILE A 66 1.90 -1.29 -1.30
N ILE A 67 1.15 -1.92 -0.41
CA ILE A 67 0.48 -3.20 -0.66
C ILE A 67 -0.72 -2.93 -1.57
N GLY A 68 -0.49 -2.95 -2.88
CA GLY A 68 -1.52 -2.63 -3.86
C GLY A 68 -2.03 -3.83 -4.66
N LEU A 69 -1.80 -5.04 -4.16
CA LEU A 69 -2.55 -6.24 -4.49
C LEU A 69 -3.61 -6.56 -3.43
N ALA A 70 -4.69 -7.23 -3.83
CA ALA A 70 -5.72 -7.73 -2.92
C ALA A 70 -6.17 -9.15 -3.31
N ASN A 71 -6.13 -10.06 -2.34
CA ASN A 71 -6.72 -11.39 -2.45
C ASN A 71 -8.23 -11.37 -2.15
N ARG A 72 -8.92 -12.49 -2.42
CA ARG A 72 -10.29 -12.68 -1.93
C ARG A 72 -10.27 -12.70 -0.39
N GLY A 73 -11.07 -11.85 0.24
CA GLY A 73 -11.09 -11.68 1.70
C GLY A 73 -10.25 -10.49 2.20
N GLY A 74 -9.25 -10.04 1.45
CA GLY A 74 -8.44 -8.87 1.81
C GLY A 74 -7.62 -9.09 3.09
N SER A 75 -6.99 -10.25 3.20
CA SER A 75 -6.04 -10.60 4.27
C SER A 75 -4.60 -10.48 3.78
N ILE A 76 -3.67 -10.37 4.71
CA ILE A 76 -2.24 -10.38 4.44
C ILE A 76 -1.79 -11.84 4.33
N SER A 77 -1.26 -12.22 3.17
CA SER A 77 -0.73 -13.57 2.96
C SER A 77 0.61 -13.76 3.67
N GLU A 78 0.89 -14.97 4.16
CA GLU A 78 2.15 -15.30 4.85
C GLU A 78 3.37 -15.09 3.97
N ASN A 79 3.27 -15.38 2.67
CA ASN A 79 4.36 -15.18 1.71
C ASN A 79 4.68 -13.70 1.43
N TRP A 80 3.82 -12.76 1.81
CA TRP A 80 4.09 -11.32 1.69
C TRP A 80 4.84 -10.78 2.92
N LEU A 81 4.76 -11.49 4.04
CA LEU A 81 5.31 -11.06 5.31
C LEU A 81 6.82 -10.75 5.21
N PRO A 82 7.66 -11.58 4.57
CA PRO A 82 9.09 -11.27 4.41
C PRO A 82 9.34 -9.92 3.74
N SER A 83 8.63 -9.62 2.64
CA SER A 83 8.75 -8.35 1.93
C SER A 83 8.27 -7.16 2.77
N ILE A 84 7.19 -7.33 3.54
CA ILE A 84 6.70 -6.26 4.44
C ILE A 84 7.72 -5.96 5.54
N LEU A 85 8.30 -7.00 6.15
CA LEU A 85 9.31 -6.86 7.19
C LEU A 85 10.60 -6.25 6.65
N GLU A 86 11.01 -6.62 5.43
CA GLU A 86 12.15 -6.03 4.73
C GLU A 86 11.92 -4.54 4.42
N ALA A 87 10.71 -4.16 4.00
CA ALA A 87 10.38 -2.76 3.75
C ALA A 87 10.47 -1.92 5.04
N LEU A 88 9.95 -2.44 6.15
CA LEU A 88 10.04 -1.79 7.45
C LEU A 88 11.49 -1.63 7.92
N SER A 89 12.30 -2.69 7.81
CA SER A 89 13.72 -2.65 8.21
C SER A 89 14.57 -1.76 7.31
N SER A 90 14.19 -1.64 6.03
CA SER A 90 14.82 -0.73 5.05
C SER A 90 14.38 0.73 5.21
N GLY A 91 13.51 1.05 6.18
CA GLY A 91 13.12 2.42 6.51
C GLY A 91 11.87 2.93 5.79
N LEU A 92 11.14 2.08 5.06
CA LEU A 92 9.89 2.46 4.40
C LEU A 92 8.70 2.34 5.36
N ASP A 93 7.76 3.27 5.24
CA ASP A 93 6.44 3.11 5.83
C ASP A 93 5.58 2.15 4.99
N ILE A 94 4.56 1.54 5.57
CA ILE A 94 3.70 0.57 4.85
C ILE A 94 2.31 1.15 4.69
N ALA A 95 1.75 1.10 3.49
CA ALA A 95 0.36 1.45 3.24
C ALA A 95 -0.42 0.26 2.66
N SER A 96 -1.62 0.01 3.22
CA SER A 96 -2.47 -1.10 2.83
C SER A 96 -3.93 -0.69 2.70
N GLY A 97 -4.54 -1.14 1.60
CA GLY A 97 -5.98 -1.08 1.36
C GLY A 97 -6.71 -2.39 1.65
N LEU A 98 -6.09 -3.33 2.36
CA LEU A 98 -6.69 -4.60 2.77
C LEU A 98 -7.68 -4.41 3.92
N HIS A 99 -8.53 -5.41 4.14
CA HIS A 99 -9.49 -5.41 5.25
C HIS A 99 -8.80 -5.66 6.59
N GLN A 100 -7.89 -6.63 6.61
CA GLN A 100 -7.03 -6.89 7.76
C GLN A 100 -6.09 -5.70 7.99
N LYS A 101 -6.02 -5.24 9.23
CA LYS A 101 -5.07 -4.18 9.60
C LYS A 101 -3.65 -4.72 9.62
N LEU A 102 -2.70 -3.89 9.21
CA LEU A 102 -1.27 -4.18 9.33
C LEU A 102 -0.89 -4.42 10.80
N ALA A 103 -1.41 -3.59 11.71
CA ALA A 103 -1.11 -3.66 13.13
C ALA A 103 -1.71 -4.88 13.86
N ASP A 104 -2.66 -5.59 13.25
CA ASP A 104 -3.23 -6.82 13.82
C ASP A 104 -2.32 -8.03 13.60
N VAL A 105 -1.31 -7.92 12.72
CA VAL A 105 -0.27 -8.94 12.54
C VAL A 105 0.90 -8.63 13.49
N PRO A 106 1.16 -9.44 14.53
CA PRO A 106 2.17 -9.12 15.55
C PRO A 106 3.55 -8.81 14.98
N ALA A 107 4.02 -9.62 14.03
CA ALA A 107 5.33 -9.44 13.40
C ALA A 107 5.47 -8.08 12.68
N ILE A 108 4.40 -7.61 12.01
CA ILE A 108 4.42 -6.31 11.32
C ILE A 108 4.43 -5.18 12.33
N ARG A 109 3.60 -5.28 13.37
CA ARG A 109 3.53 -4.28 14.45
C ARG A 109 4.87 -4.13 15.16
N GLU A 110 5.46 -5.25 15.59
CA GLU A 110 6.74 -5.25 16.30
C GLU A 110 7.86 -4.68 15.44
N ALA A 111 7.90 -5.02 14.15
CA ALA A 111 8.88 -4.45 13.22
C ALA A 111 8.66 -2.94 13.01
N ALA A 112 7.42 -2.49 12.88
CA ALA A 112 7.12 -1.07 12.74
C ALA A 112 7.54 -0.28 13.98
N ASP A 113 7.24 -0.80 15.18
CA ASP A 113 7.65 -0.19 16.45
C ASP A 113 9.18 -0.16 16.60
N LYS A 114 9.86 -1.27 16.27
CA LYS A 114 11.32 -1.40 16.34
C LYS A 114 12.04 -0.42 15.41
N HIS A 115 11.52 -0.23 14.19
CA HIS A 115 12.14 0.64 13.17
C HIS A 115 11.52 2.05 13.14
N GLY A 116 10.61 2.36 14.06
CA GLY A 116 9.92 3.65 14.15
C GLY A 116 9.24 4.04 12.83
N ARG A 117 8.55 3.08 12.19
CA ARG A 117 7.85 3.24 10.91
C ARG A 117 6.35 3.37 11.12
N GLN A 118 5.67 3.98 10.14
CA GLN A 118 4.23 4.15 10.17
C GLN A 118 3.52 3.06 9.37
N LEU A 119 2.37 2.62 9.89
CA LEU A 119 1.46 1.70 9.22
C LEU A 119 0.19 2.46 8.84
N PHE A 120 -0.12 2.52 7.55
CA PHE A 120 -1.26 3.24 6.99
C PHE A 120 -2.34 2.27 6.53
N ASP A 121 -3.32 2.04 7.39
CA ASP A 121 -4.50 1.22 7.11
C ASP A 121 -5.63 2.07 6.50
N VAL A 122 -5.67 2.20 5.16
CA VAL A 122 -6.54 3.21 4.51
C VAL A 122 -8.05 2.95 4.61
N ARG A 123 -8.44 1.72 4.96
CA ARG A 123 -9.84 1.36 5.20
C ARG A 123 -10.35 1.74 6.58
N HIS A 124 -9.45 1.97 7.53
CA HIS A 124 -9.79 2.11 8.93
C HIS A 124 -9.78 3.57 9.32
N CYS A 125 -10.90 4.04 9.86
CA CYS A 125 -11.03 5.43 10.23
C CYS A 125 -10.37 5.69 11.60
N THR A 126 -9.62 6.78 11.69
CA THR A 126 -9.03 7.27 12.95
C THR A 126 -9.85 8.37 13.61
N GLN A 127 -10.92 8.83 12.96
CA GLN A 127 -11.83 9.84 13.47
C GLN A 127 -13.22 9.26 13.72
N ARG A 128 -13.96 9.91 14.61
CA ARG A 128 -15.39 9.64 14.82
C ARG A 128 -16.19 10.54 13.90
N PHE A 129 -17.25 9.99 13.32
CA PHE A 129 -18.18 10.74 12.51
C PHE A 129 -19.52 10.83 13.24
N ASP A 130 -20.14 12.01 13.16
CA ASP A 130 -21.53 12.18 13.55
C ASP A 130 -22.46 11.46 12.56
N VAL A 131 -23.66 11.17 13.02
CA VAL A 131 -24.71 10.57 12.17
C VAL A 131 -25.03 11.52 11.01
N GLY A 132 -25.13 10.96 9.80
CA GLY A 132 -25.50 11.71 8.61
C GLY A 132 -26.86 12.39 8.78
N THR A 133 -26.90 13.72 8.65
CA THR A 133 -28.11 14.53 8.90
C THR A 133 -29.00 14.73 7.67
N GLY A 134 -28.61 14.23 6.49
CA GLY A 134 -29.32 14.46 5.22
C GLY A 134 -29.32 15.92 4.75
N LYS A 135 -28.72 16.86 5.50
CA LYS A 135 -28.64 18.27 5.12
C LYS A 135 -27.91 18.42 3.79
N LYS A 136 -28.51 19.18 2.86
CA LYS A 136 -27.93 19.46 1.56
C LYS A 136 -26.57 20.14 1.77
N ARG A 137 -25.51 19.49 1.29
CA ARG A 137 -24.14 20.03 1.40
C ARG A 137 -24.00 21.23 0.45
N SER A 138 -23.32 22.28 0.91
CA SER A 138 -23.01 23.45 0.08
C SER A 138 -21.98 23.12 -1.00
N GLY A 139 -22.06 23.79 -2.15
CA GLY A 139 -21.14 23.64 -3.29
C GLY A 139 -21.76 22.94 -4.51
N LYS A 140 -21.09 23.08 -5.67
CA LYS A 140 -21.45 22.38 -6.91
C LYS A 140 -20.86 20.98 -6.90
N ARG A 141 -21.59 20.00 -7.41
CA ARG A 141 -21.07 18.65 -7.63
C ARG A 141 -21.13 18.32 -9.12
N LEU A 142 -20.06 17.68 -9.59
CA LEU A 142 -20.17 16.77 -10.72
C LEU A 142 -20.89 15.53 -10.20
N LEU A 143 -22.19 15.49 -10.43
CA LEU A 143 -22.89 14.23 -10.65
C LEU A 143 -22.90 14.12 -12.18
N ALA A 144 -22.10 13.21 -12.72
CA ALA A 144 -22.37 12.72 -14.06
C ALA A 144 -23.74 12.02 -14.04
#